data_AF-A0A285VQV4-F1
#
_entry.id   AF-A0A285VQV4-F1
#
_cell.length_a   1.000
_cell.length_b   1.000
_cell.length_c   1.000
_cell.angle_alpha   90.00
_cell.angle_beta   90.00
_cell.angle_gamma   90.00
#
_symmetry.space_group_name_H-M   'P 1'
#
loop_
_entity.id
_entity.type
_entity.pdbx_description
1 polymer ?
#
loop_
_entity_poly.entity_id
_entity_poly.type
_entity_poly.pdbx_seq_one_letter_code
_entity_poly.pdbx_strand_id
1 'polypeptide(L)' 'GAPRVYRVEPLGPIYDDPNVTDKKFPGNPTRSYRTRHPLRVVAEITEFVMPDPALVERMRTNAAELKELGIEAMDD' A
#
# COMPACT_ATOMS: atom_id res chain seq x y z
N GLY A 1 13.90 9.57 4.95
CA GLY A 1 13.16 10.83 5.19
C GLY A 1 11.94 10.54 6.04
N ALA A 2 11.24 11.56 6.53
CA ALA A 2 9.96 11.38 7.23
C ALA A 2 8.89 10.81 6.28
N PRO A 3 7.95 9.99 6.78
CA PRO A 3 6.82 9.49 5.98
C PRO A 3 5.93 10.64 5.51
N ARG A 4 5.36 10.50 4.31
CA ARG A 4 4.46 11.49 3.70
C ARG A 4 3.26 10.78 3.08
N VAL A 5 2.09 11.39 3.18
CA VAL A 5 0.86 10.90 2.58
C VAL A 5 0.35 11.96 1.60
N TYR A 6 0.02 11.54 0.39
CA TYR A 6 -0.47 12.43 -0.66
C TYR A 6 -1.89 12.07 -1.06
N ARG A 7 -2.74 13.09 -1.21
CA ARG A 7 -3.98 12.95 -1.96
C ARG A 7 -3.66 13.13 -3.45
N VAL A 8 -4.06 12.15 -4.24
CA VAL A 8 -3.75 12.08 -5.66
C VAL A 8 -5.00 11.90 -6.51
N GLU A 9 -4.93 12.34 -7.75
CA GLU A 9 -5.92 12.08 -8.79
C GLU A 9 -5.29 11.20 -9.87
N PRO A 10 -5.90 10.06 -10.23
CA PRO A 10 -5.42 9.26 -11.33
C PRO A 10 -5.76 9.92 -12.67
N LEU A 11 -4.81 9.89 -13.60
CA LEU A 11 -5.01 10.40 -14.96
C LEU A 11 -5.48 9.33 -15.95
N GLY A 12 -5.85 8.15 -15.43
CA GLY A 12 -6.36 7.02 -16.19
C GLY A 12 -7.09 6.05 -15.27
N PRO A 13 -7.52 4.89 -15.79
CA PRO A 13 -8.22 3.89 -14.99
C PRO A 13 -7.36 3.38 -13.82
N ILE A 14 -8.05 3.06 -12.72
CA ILE A 14 -7.51 2.38 -11.55
C ILE A 14 -8.18 1.01 -11.42
N TYR A 15 -7.46 0.06 -10.85
CA TYR A 15 -7.91 -1.31 -10.66
C TYR A 15 -7.57 -1.78 -9.25
N ASP A 16 -8.31 -2.74 -8.73
CA ASP A 16 -8.02 -3.36 -7.44
C ASP A 16 -6.57 -3.88 -7.38
N ASP A 17 -5.91 -3.65 -6.25
CA ASP A 17 -4.55 -4.15 -6.04
C ASP A 17 -4.61 -5.67 -5.79
N PRO A 18 -4.04 -6.50 -6.69
CA PRO A 18 -4.08 -7.94 -6.55
C PRO A 18 -3.23 -8.43 -5.37
N ASN A 19 -2.35 -7.63 -4.78
CA ASN A 19 -1.55 -8.06 -3.63
C ASN A 19 -2.36 -8.11 -2.33
N VAL A 20 -3.52 -7.45 -2.28
CA VAL A 20 -4.34 -7.36 -1.06
C VAL A 20 -5.84 -7.58 -1.28
N THR A 21 -6.30 -7.63 -2.54
CA THR A 21 -7.69 -7.95 -2.90
C THR A 21 -7.87 -9.46 -3.02
N ASP A 22 -8.93 -10.00 -2.40
CA ASP A 22 -9.25 -11.44 -2.39
C ASP A 22 -8.07 -12.33 -1.93
N LYS A 23 -7.24 -11.81 -1.00
CA LYS A 23 -6.15 -12.57 -0.37
C LYS A 23 -6.58 -13.13 0.97
N LYS A 24 -6.40 -12.35 2.04
CA LYS A 24 -6.76 -12.77 3.40
C LYS A 24 -8.26 -12.63 3.68
N PHE A 25 -8.91 -11.69 3.01
CA PHE A 25 -10.32 -11.36 3.18
C PHE A 25 -10.99 -11.22 1.81
N PRO A 26 -12.29 -11.53 1.68
CA PRO A 26 -13.02 -11.39 0.43
C PRO A 26 -13.16 -9.91 0.02
N GLY A 27 -13.04 -9.64 -1.27
CA GLY A 27 -13.08 -8.32 -1.88
C GLY A 27 -11.87 -7.45 -1.55
N ASN A 28 -12.07 -6.13 -1.59
CA ASN A 28 -11.05 -5.11 -1.36
C ASN A 28 -11.37 -4.25 -0.11
N PRO A 29 -11.30 -4.82 1.12
CA PRO A 29 -11.67 -4.10 2.34
C PRO A 29 -10.72 -2.93 2.65
N THR A 30 -9.46 -3.01 2.24
CA THR A 30 -8.48 -1.92 2.40
C THR A 30 -8.67 -0.80 1.38
N ARG A 31 -9.49 -1.02 0.35
CA ARG A 31 -9.69 -0.10 -0.79
C ARG A 31 -8.36 0.28 -1.43
N SER A 32 -7.51 -0.72 -1.63
CA SER A 32 -6.21 -0.57 -2.28
C SER A 32 -6.36 -0.71 -3.80
N TYR A 33 -5.80 0.24 -4.54
CA TYR A 33 -5.87 0.27 -6.00
C TYR A 33 -4.49 0.51 -6.60
N ARG A 34 -4.31 0.13 -7.86
CA ARG A 34 -3.13 0.42 -8.67
C ARG A 34 -3.51 0.94 -10.06
N THR A 35 -2.58 1.63 -10.70
CA THR A 35 -2.70 2.10 -12.09
C THR A 35 -1.33 2.15 -12.76
N ARG A 36 -1.30 1.92 -14.08
CA ARG A 36 -0.12 2.15 -14.93
C ARG A 36 -0.06 3.57 -15.49
N HIS A 37 -1.11 4.37 -15.25
CA HIS A 37 -1.17 5.75 -15.69
C HIS A 37 -0.63 6.69 -14.62
N PRO A 38 -0.12 7.88 -15.00
CA PRO A 38 0.39 8.83 -14.02
C PRO A 38 -0.67 9.27 -13.01
N LEU A 39 -0.19 9.66 -11.83
CA LEU A 39 -0.97 10.29 -10.78
C LEU A 39 -0.61 11.77 -10.67
N ARG A 40 -1.61 12.64 -10.52
CA ARG A 40 -1.41 14.05 -10.16
C ARG A 40 -1.50 14.21 -8.65
N VAL A 41 -0.47 14.77 -8.01
CA VAL A 41 -0.53 15.14 -6.59
C VAL A 41 -1.39 16.40 -6.43
N VAL A 42 -2.43 16.31 -5.61
CA VAL A 42 -3.36 17.41 -5.35
C VAL A 42 -3.07 18.07 -4.00
N ALA A 43 -2.64 17.30 -3.01
CA ALA A 43 -2.27 17.81 -1.69
C ALA A 43 -1.34 16.83 -0.96
N GLU A 44 -0.53 17.35 -0.04
CA GLU A 44 0.09 16.57 1.03
C GLU A 44 -0.85 16.60 2.25
N ILE A 45 -1.12 15.43 2.83
CA ILE A 45 -1.92 15.29 4.04
C ILE A 45 -0.96 15.19 5.22
N THR A 46 -0.97 16.20 6.09
CA THR A 46 -0.08 16.28 7.26
C THR A 46 -0.76 15.79 8.55
N GLU A 47 -2.09 15.78 8.58
CA GLU A 47 -2.88 15.36 9.73
C GLU A 47 -3.29 13.89 9.59
N PHE A 48 -2.32 12.99 9.79
CA PHE A 48 -2.58 11.55 9.82
C PHE A 48 -1.91 10.90 11.03
N VAL A 49 -2.57 9.87 11.56
CA VAL A 49 -2.07 9.14 12.72
C VAL A 49 -1.03 8.13 12.23
N MET A 50 0.19 8.25 12.75
CA MET A 50 1.20 7.23 12.54
C MET A 50 0.82 5.96 13.31
N PRO A 51 1.00 4.77 12.73
CA PRO A 51 0.85 3.53 13.48
C PRO A 51 1.87 3.47 14.63
N ASP A 52 1.54 2.68 15.66
CA ASP A 52 2.48 2.36 16.73
C ASP A 52 3.81 1.85 16.14
N PRO A 53 4.96 2.45 16.48
CA PRO A 53 6.27 1.99 16.00
C PRO A 53 6.51 0.50 16.20
N ALA A 54 6.05 -0.10 17.31
CA ALA A 54 6.21 -1.52 17.56
C ALA A 54 5.37 -2.39 16.60
N LEU A 55 4.22 -1.87 16.16
CA LEU A 55 3.44 -2.53 15.10
C LEU A 55 4.18 -2.45 13.76
N VAL A 56 4.75 -1.30 13.41
CA VAL A 56 5.52 -1.13 12.18
C VAL A 56 6.72 -2.07 12.13
N GLU A 57 7.47 -2.19 13.22
CA GLU A 57 8.62 -3.11 13.28
C GLU A 57 8.20 -4.57 13.12
N ARG A 58 7.11 -4.99 13.78
CA ARG A 58 6.58 -6.35 13.58
C ARG A 58 6.17 -6.61 12.12
N MET A 59 5.52 -5.64 11.47
CA MET A 59 5.16 -5.77 10.05
C MET A 59 6.39 -5.91 9.16
N ARG A 60 7.47 -5.16 9.44
CA ARG A 60 8.73 -5.25 8.70
C ARG A 60 9.42 -6.60 8.87
N THR A 61 9.50 -7.10 10.11
CA THR A 61 10.08 -8.42 10.39
C THR A 61 9.32 -9.52 9.64
N ASN A 62 8.00 -9.52 9.72
CA ASN A 62 7.17 -10.53 9.03
C ASN A 62 7.34 -10.45 7.51
N ALA A 63 7.43 -9.25 6.93
CA ALA A 63 7.66 -9.09 5.50
C ALA A 63 9.04 -9.61 5.06
N ALA A 64 10.08 -9.40 5.89
CA ALA A 64 11.41 -9.95 5.64
C ALA A 64 11.42 -11.48 5.68
N GLU A 65 10.75 -12.08 6.66
CA GLU A 65 10.61 -13.55 6.74
C GLU A 65 9.88 -14.13 5.52
N LEU A 66 8.78 -13.49 5.07
CA LEU A 66 8.06 -13.92 3.87
C LEU A 66 8.93 -13.84 2.60
N LYS A 67 9.75 -12.79 2.49
CA LYS A 67 10.71 -12.61 1.40
C LYS A 67 11.76 -13.73 1.38
N GLU A 68 12.33 -14.09 2.53
CA GLU A 68 13.29 -15.21 2.64
C GLU A 68 12.65 -16.57 2.26
N LEU A 69 11.32 -16.69 2.43
CA LEU A 69 10.54 -17.85 2.01
C LEU A 69 10.11 -17.80 0.53
N GLY A 70 10.52 -16.78 -0.23
CA GLY A 70 10.19 -16.60 -1.64
C GLY A 70 8.75 -16.14 -1.90
N ILE A 71 8.06 -15.65 -0.87
CA ILE A 71 6.69 -15.14 -0.96
C ILE A 71 6.76 -13.61 -1.05
N GLU A 72 6.85 -13.09 -2.28
CA GLU A 72 6.88 -11.65 -2.55
C GLU A 72 5.59 -11.17 -3.21
N ALA A 73 5.27 -9.89 -3.01
CA ALA A 73 4.23 -9.22 -3.79
C ALA A 73 4.62 -9.18 -5.26
N MET A 74 3.63 -9.25 -6.16
CA MET A 74 3.90 -9.16 -7.59
C MET A 74 4.15 -7.69 -7.99
N ASP A 75 5.32 -7.41 -8.56
CA ASP A 75 5.71 -6.11 -9.13
C ASP A 75 5.35 -6.08 -10.64
N ASP A 76 4.14 -5.64 -10.99
CA ASP A 76 3.58 -5.67 -12.36
C ASP A 76 3.10 -4.29 -12.85
#